data_AF-A0A4Q5YYS1-F1
#
_entry.id   AF-A0A4Q5YYS1-F1
#
_cell.length_a   1.000
_cell.length_b   1.000
_cell.length_c   1.000
_cell.angle_alpha   90.00
_cell.angle_beta   90.00
_cell.angle_gamma   90.00
#
_symmetry.space_group_name_H-M   'P 1'
#
loop_
_entity.id
_entity.type
_entity.pdbx_description
1 polymer ?
#
loop_
_entity_poly.entity_id
_entity_poly.type
_entity_poly.pdbx_seq_one_letter_code
_entity_poly.pdbx_strand_id
1 'polypeptide(L)'
;MRRSCNYQSFYEFMIFRTNFVQKIVADNKGVTYPENLNAVVTGDQSVKTKASFNELVNSIVIGFLLVLIVLMFFMGVTNAFFVALSVPLSMFVAFVFLPGADLIVGTHVTLNFMVLFALLFGLGIIVDDAIVVIENTHRIFVDGKGTIPVNTAAKRAAGEVFVPVLAGTLTTLAPFFPLLFWPGIIGRFMVYLPTMLIFTLAASLLVAFIMNPVFAVDFMNHPEGVKEKKSAIFKKPVFWIVIGLGILLDVLGATFMGNLLIFFMILVVLNRYVIDDAIHSFQNRVLPAIMNRYETLIRWSLKGWRPVHLLLGTVGLLILAIAIFGISVSSGRVGIAFFPKGDPNQIYVY
;
A
#
# COMPACT_ATOMS: atom_id res chain seq x y z
N MET A 1 18.39 0.33 42.35
CA MET A 1 18.17 -0.47 41.12
C MET A 1 17.43 0.40 40.10
N ARG A 2 18.17 1.25 39.36
CA ARG A 2 17.62 2.19 38.37
C ARG A 2 17.33 1.41 37.08
N ARG A 3 16.06 1.11 36.80
CA ARG A 3 15.65 0.72 35.44
C ARG A 3 15.55 2.01 34.62
N SER A 4 16.54 2.23 33.76
CA SER A 4 16.45 3.22 32.69
C SER A 4 15.17 2.96 31.90
N CYS A 5 14.25 3.92 31.94
CA CYS A 5 13.10 3.96 31.04
C CYS A 5 13.64 4.12 29.62
N ASN A 6 13.77 3.01 28.91
CA ASN A 6 13.89 3.05 27.46
C ASN A 6 12.55 3.52 26.90
N TYR A 7 12.62 4.51 26.01
CA TYR A 7 11.48 5.05 25.26
C TYR A 7 10.96 3.96 24.30
N GLN A 8 10.15 3.04 24.83
CA GLN A 8 9.62 1.89 24.11
C GLN A 8 8.16 2.18 23.72
N SER A 9 7.91 2.36 22.42
CA SER A 9 6.59 2.47 21.77
C SER A 9 5.70 3.60 22.30
N PHE A 10 6.01 4.85 21.96
CA PHE A 10 5.29 6.03 22.47
C PHE A 10 3.77 5.98 22.22
N TYR A 11 3.30 5.35 21.13
CA TYR A 11 1.88 5.27 20.76
C TYR A 11 1.11 4.22 21.57
N GLU A 12 1.55 2.96 21.53
CA GLU A 12 0.93 1.90 22.34
C GLU A 12 1.09 2.18 23.83
N PHE A 13 2.25 2.66 24.26
CA PHE A 13 2.49 3.01 25.66
C PHE A 13 1.61 4.18 26.09
N MET A 14 1.45 5.24 25.28
CA MET A 14 0.56 6.35 25.64
C MET A 14 -0.90 5.92 25.70
N ILE A 15 -1.38 5.13 24.72
CA ILE A 15 -2.76 4.61 24.73
C ILE A 15 -2.97 3.68 25.92
N PHE A 16 -2.05 2.74 26.17
CA PHE A 16 -2.13 1.80 27.28
C PHE A 16 -2.09 2.50 28.63
N ARG A 17 -1.19 3.47 28.81
CA ARG A 17 -1.07 4.27 30.04
C ARG A 17 -2.29 5.15 30.26
N THR A 18 -2.86 5.72 29.21
CA THR A 18 -4.09 6.53 29.32
C THR A 18 -5.27 5.65 29.71
N ASN A 19 -5.45 4.49 29.07
CA ASN A 19 -6.47 3.51 29.47
C ASN A 19 -6.28 3.05 30.92
N PHE A 20 -5.04 2.84 31.36
CA PHE A 20 -4.72 2.47 32.74
C PHE A 20 -5.06 3.58 33.74
N VAL A 21 -4.75 4.84 33.42
CA VAL A 21 -5.11 6.01 34.25
C VAL A 21 -6.63 6.17 34.30
N GLN A 22 -7.33 6.06 33.16
CA GLN A 22 -8.79 6.09 33.13
C GLN A 22 -9.40 4.97 33.98
N LYS A 23 -8.83 3.76 33.91
CA LYS A 23 -9.25 2.63 34.74
C LYS A 23 -9.02 2.89 36.23
N ILE A 24 -7.86 3.40 36.63
CA ILE A 24 -7.60 3.78 38.02
C ILE A 24 -8.58 4.86 38.50
N VAL A 25 -8.86 5.87 37.68
CA VAL A 25 -9.81 6.94 38.03
C VAL A 25 -11.22 6.39 38.19
N ALA A 26 -11.63 5.43 37.34
CA ALA A 26 -12.91 4.75 37.45
C ALA A 26 -12.98 3.84 38.69
N ASP A 27 -11.95 3.03 38.93
CA ASP A 27 -11.88 2.07 40.05
C ASP A 27 -11.81 2.76 41.42
N ASN A 28 -11.33 4.02 41.48
CA ASN A 28 -11.24 4.80 42.71
C ASN A 28 -12.50 5.65 43.02
N LYS A 29 -13.50 5.68 42.14
CA LYS A 29 -14.80 6.31 42.44
C LYS A 29 -15.51 5.48 43.51
N GLY A 30 -15.85 6.12 44.64
CA GLY A 30 -16.49 5.46 45.79
C GLY A 30 -15.54 4.86 46.82
N VAL A 31 -14.26 4.66 46.50
CA VAL A 31 -13.23 4.17 47.45
C VAL A 31 -12.40 5.32 48.02
N THR A 32 -11.88 6.20 47.14
CA THR A 32 -10.95 7.28 47.51
C THR A 32 -11.61 8.67 47.43
N TYR A 33 -12.66 8.82 46.62
CA TYR A 33 -13.40 10.07 46.44
C TYR A 33 -14.92 9.84 46.53
N PRO A 34 -15.71 10.84 46.98
CA PRO A 34 -17.17 10.70 47.14
C PRO A 34 -17.87 10.33 45.82
N GLU A 35 -18.95 9.55 45.88
CA GLU A 35 -19.73 9.17 44.69
C GLU A 35 -20.26 10.37 43.90
N ASN A 36 -20.49 11.50 44.58
CA ASN A 36 -20.94 12.75 43.98
C ASN A 36 -19.84 13.56 43.28
N LEU A 37 -18.57 13.11 43.29
CA LEU A 37 -17.46 13.79 42.63
C LEU A 37 -17.24 13.27 41.20
N ASN A 38 -17.49 14.13 40.21
CA ASN A 38 -17.19 13.86 38.81
C ASN A 38 -15.74 14.24 38.46
N ALA A 39 -14.83 13.27 38.52
CA ALA A 39 -13.49 13.41 37.97
C ALA A 39 -13.54 13.36 36.43
N VAL A 40 -13.05 14.41 35.77
CA VAL A 40 -12.94 14.52 34.30
C VAL A 40 -11.47 14.63 33.92
N VAL A 41 -11.01 13.78 32.99
CA VAL A 41 -9.64 13.82 32.47
C VAL A 41 -9.56 14.85 31.35
N THR A 42 -8.79 15.91 31.56
CA THR A 42 -8.51 16.95 30.56
C THR A 42 -7.11 16.79 29.99
N GLY A 43 -6.87 17.24 28.75
CA GLY A 43 -5.53 17.17 28.15
C GLY A 43 -5.17 15.82 27.54
N ASP A 44 -6.13 14.93 27.33
CA ASP A 44 -5.89 13.59 26.78
C ASP A 44 -5.44 13.64 25.31
N GLN A 45 -4.14 13.42 25.08
CA GLN A 45 -3.54 13.34 23.74
C GLN A 45 -3.76 11.98 23.07
N SER A 46 -4.10 10.93 23.82
CA SER A 46 -4.32 9.58 23.29
C SER A 46 -5.49 9.54 22.32
N VAL A 47 -6.52 10.36 22.54
CA VAL A 47 -7.69 10.47 21.64
C VAL A 47 -7.27 10.93 20.25
N LYS A 48 -6.47 12.00 20.16
CA LYS A 48 -5.94 12.50 18.88
C LYS A 48 -5.06 11.48 18.21
N THR A 49 -4.15 10.88 18.98
CA THR A 49 -3.24 9.86 18.49
C THR A 49 -3.98 8.64 17.93
N LYS A 50 -5.04 8.18 18.61
CA LYS A 50 -5.88 7.08 18.16
C LYS A 50 -6.67 7.45 16.90
N ALA A 51 -7.18 8.67 16.83
CA ALA A 51 -7.86 9.17 15.63
C ALA A 51 -6.92 9.17 14.41
N SER A 52 -5.74 9.79 14.52
CA SER A 52 -4.75 9.81 13.42
C SER A 52 -4.27 8.42 13.04
N PHE A 53 -4.09 7.51 14.02
CA PHE A 53 -3.77 6.10 13.74
C PHE A 53 -4.87 5.43 12.90
N ASN A 54 -6.13 5.57 13.30
CA ASN A 54 -7.26 4.98 12.58
C ASN A 54 -7.41 5.59 11.18
N GLU A 55 -7.17 6.89 11.02
CA GLU A 55 -7.17 7.57 9.72
C GLU A 55 -6.08 7.03 8.77
N LEU A 56 -4.86 6.80 9.28
CA LEU A 56 -3.78 6.18 8.51
C LEU A 56 -4.15 4.76 8.08
N VAL A 57 -4.62 3.93 9.01
CA VAL A 57 -5.04 2.55 8.70
C VAL A 57 -6.14 2.54 7.65
N ASN A 58 -7.15 3.40 7.79
CA ASN A 58 -8.21 3.51 6.79
C ASN A 58 -7.66 3.95 5.42
N SER A 59 -6.74 4.91 5.41
CA SER A 59 -6.10 5.37 4.17
C SER A 59 -5.28 4.27 3.49
N ILE A 60 -4.58 3.43 4.27
CA ILE A 60 -3.87 2.24 3.75
C ILE A 60 -4.86 1.25 3.13
N VAL A 61 -5.99 0.98 3.78
CA VAL A 61 -7.02 0.07 3.25
C VAL A 61 -7.62 0.61 1.96
N ILE A 62 -7.97 1.89 1.90
CA ILE A 62 -8.52 2.53 0.69
C ILE A 62 -7.48 2.51 -0.43
N GLY A 63 -6.22 2.85 -0.13
CA GLY A 63 -5.12 2.81 -1.10
C GLY A 63 -4.91 1.39 -1.65
N PHE A 64 -4.92 0.38 -0.78
CA PHE A 64 -4.83 -1.02 -1.15
C PHE A 64 -5.96 -1.45 -2.09
N LEU A 65 -7.21 -1.10 -1.75
CA LEU A 65 -8.37 -1.41 -2.59
C LEU A 65 -8.27 -0.73 -3.96
N LEU A 66 -7.81 0.51 -4.01
CA LEU A 66 -7.62 1.23 -5.25
C LEU A 66 -6.57 0.55 -6.15
N VAL A 67 -5.42 0.17 -5.58
CA VAL A 67 -4.40 -0.59 -6.30
C VAL A 67 -4.96 -1.91 -6.83
N LEU A 68 -5.66 -2.68 -5.99
CA LEU A 68 -6.29 -3.94 -6.41
C LEU A 68 -7.25 -3.75 -7.59
N ILE A 69 -8.07 -2.70 -7.56
CA ILE A 69 -9.01 -2.37 -8.65
C ILE A 69 -8.22 -2.06 -9.93
N VAL A 70 -7.18 -1.23 -9.86
CA VAL A 70 -6.35 -0.90 -11.02
C VAL A 70 -5.71 -2.16 -11.60
N LEU A 71 -5.07 -2.99 -10.78
CA LEU A 71 -4.44 -4.25 -11.22
C LEU A 71 -5.42 -5.18 -11.92
N MET A 72 -6.66 -5.25 -11.42
CA MET A 72 -7.70 -6.10 -11.97
C MET A 72 -8.07 -5.72 -13.41
N PHE A 73 -8.04 -4.43 -13.76
CA PHE A 73 -8.24 -3.99 -15.15
C PHE A 73 -7.07 -4.31 -16.09
N PHE A 74 -5.84 -4.40 -15.57
CA PHE A 74 -4.65 -4.69 -16.39
C PHE A 74 -4.44 -6.18 -16.61
N MET A 75 -4.40 -6.98 -15.54
CA MET A 75 -3.98 -8.39 -15.59
C MET A 75 -5.09 -9.41 -15.30
N GLY A 76 -6.32 -8.94 -15.07
CA GLY A 76 -7.44 -9.78 -14.67
C GLY A 76 -7.52 -10.02 -13.15
N VAL A 77 -8.64 -10.58 -12.71
CA VAL A 77 -9.04 -10.66 -11.29
C VAL A 77 -8.12 -11.56 -10.47
N THR A 78 -7.84 -12.76 -10.97
CA THR A 78 -7.06 -13.77 -10.26
C THR A 78 -5.63 -13.28 -10.06
N ASN A 79 -4.97 -12.87 -11.15
CA ASN A 79 -3.61 -12.36 -11.13
C ASN A 79 -3.49 -11.12 -10.24
N ALA A 80 -4.42 -10.18 -10.34
CA ALA A 80 -4.44 -8.97 -9.52
C ALA A 80 -4.58 -9.27 -8.02
N PHE A 81 -5.40 -10.24 -7.64
CA PHE A 81 -5.58 -10.59 -6.23
C PHE A 81 -4.31 -11.17 -5.59
N PHE A 82 -3.59 -12.05 -6.30
CA PHE A 82 -2.33 -12.62 -5.79
C PHE A 82 -1.20 -11.61 -5.75
N VAL A 83 -1.10 -10.74 -6.76
CA VAL A 83 -0.17 -9.59 -6.73
C VAL A 83 -0.53 -8.65 -5.56
N ALA A 84 -1.81 -8.37 -5.34
CA ALA A 84 -2.21 -7.55 -4.21
C ALA A 84 -1.88 -8.24 -2.87
N LEU A 85 -2.03 -9.56 -2.74
CA LEU A 85 -1.64 -10.30 -1.54
C LEU A 85 -0.14 -10.24 -1.23
N SER A 86 0.72 -10.00 -2.23
CA SER A 86 2.15 -9.81 -1.96
C SER A 86 2.42 -8.52 -1.18
N VAL A 87 1.57 -7.49 -1.31
CA VAL A 87 1.73 -6.20 -0.60
C VAL A 87 1.69 -6.34 0.93
N PRO A 88 0.61 -6.86 1.55
CA PRO A 88 0.58 -7.04 3.01
C PRO A 88 1.64 -8.04 3.47
N LEU A 89 2.00 -9.03 2.64
CA LEU A 89 3.09 -9.95 2.95
C LEU A 89 4.44 -9.25 3.01
N SER A 90 4.76 -8.37 2.04
CA SER A 90 5.97 -7.55 2.03
C SER A 90 6.02 -6.60 3.23
N MET A 91 4.90 -5.97 3.59
CA MET A 91 4.81 -5.16 4.81
C MET A 91 5.05 -6.00 6.06
N PHE A 92 4.48 -7.20 6.14
CA PHE A 92 4.70 -8.11 7.27
C PHE A 92 6.17 -8.52 7.38
N VAL A 93 6.80 -8.89 6.26
CA VAL A 93 8.23 -9.21 6.22
C VAL A 93 9.06 -8.00 6.67
N ALA A 94 8.73 -6.79 6.20
CA ALA A 94 9.39 -5.57 6.64
C ALA A 94 9.27 -5.34 8.17
N PHE A 95 8.09 -5.61 8.74
CA PHE A 95 7.88 -5.57 10.20
C PHE A 95 8.69 -6.63 10.95
N VAL A 96 8.83 -7.84 10.41
CA VAL A 96 9.65 -8.90 11.02
C VAL A 96 11.12 -8.49 11.05
N PHE A 97 11.60 -7.79 10.02
CA PHE A 97 12.97 -7.30 9.94
C PHE A 97 13.18 -5.91 10.58
N LEU A 98 12.13 -5.29 11.11
CA LEU A 98 12.18 -3.99 11.77
C LEU A 98 13.14 -3.92 12.97
N PRO A 99 13.33 -4.97 13.80
CA PRO A 99 14.38 -4.96 14.82
C PRO A 99 15.80 -4.80 14.24
N GLY A 100 16.02 -5.17 12.97
CA GLY A 100 17.27 -4.89 12.27
C GLY A 100 17.49 -3.41 11.97
N ALA A 101 16.42 -2.60 11.95
CA ALA A 101 16.50 -1.16 11.80
C ALA A 101 17.14 -0.46 13.00
N ASP A 102 17.13 -1.11 14.17
CA ASP A 102 17.78 -0.61 15.38
C ASP A 102 19.28 -0.39 15.19
N LEU A 103 19.92 -1.19 14.30
CA LEU A 103 21.31 -1.03 13.92
C LEU A 103 21.58 0.22 13.07
N ILE A 104 20.59 0.69 12.31
CA ILE A 104 20.70 1.86 11.43
C ILE A 104 20.35 3.15 12.19
N VAL A 105 19.31 3.10 13.02
CA VAL A 105 18.79 4.28 13.74
C VAL A 105 19.47 4.46 15.10
N GLY A 106 20.15 3.44 15.62
CA GLY A 106 20.80 3.46 16.94
C GLY A 106 19.82 3.48 18.11
N THR A 107 18.51 3.38 17.83
CA THR A 107 17.42 3.32 18.81
C THR A 107 16.38 2.31 18.34
N HIS A 108 15.63 1.75 19.29
CA HIS A 108 14.55 0.82 18.98
C HIS A 108 13.49 1.49 18.10
N VAL A 109 13.37 1.05 16.85
CA VAL A 109 12.30 1.49 15.96
C VAL A 109 11.01 0.85 16.46
N THR A 110 9.98 1.68 16.65
CA THR A 110 8.67 1.23 17.14
C THR A 110 7.58 1.74 16.21
N LEU A 111 6.40 1.14 16.33
CA LEU A 111 5.25 1.53 15.52
C LEU A 111 4.79 2.94 15.93
N ASN A 112 5.14 3.91 15.09
CA ASN A 112 4.83 5.32 15.29
C ASN A 112 4.17 5.91 14.03
N PHE A 113 3.67 7.14 14.13
CA PHE A 113 3.04 7.82 12.99
C PHE A 113 3.94 7.86 11.74
N MET A 114 5.25 8.12 11.89
CA MET A 114 6.18 8.18 10.76
C MET A 114 6.41 6.82 10.11
N VAL A 115 6.43 5.74 10.90
CA VAL A 115 6.53 4.36 10.42
C VAL A 115 5.27 3.97 9.64
N LEU A 116 4.09 4.28 10.15
CA LEU A 116 2.82 4.05 9.44
C LEU A 116 2.72 4.89 8.16
N PHE A 117 3.15 6.14 8.22
CA PHE A 117 3.20 7.02 7.06
C PHE A 117 4.16 6.48 6.00
N ALA A 118 5.32 5.95 6.39
CA ALA A 118 6.24 5.28 5.48
C ALA A 118 5.61 4.04 4.84
N LEU A 119 4.85 3.24 5.57
CA LEU A 119 4.15 2.07 5.00
C LEU A 119 3.06 2.48 4.02
N LEU A 120 2.31 3.54 4.33
CA LEU A 120 1.33 4.12 3.41
C LEU A 120 1.99 4.62 2.12
N PHE A 121 3.12 5.32 2.24
CA PHE A 121 3.89 5.78 1.09
C PHE A 121 4.47 4.60 0.29
N GLY A 122 4.97 3.58 0.97
CA GLY A 122 5.52 2.38 0.37
C GLY A 122 4.48 1.54 -0.35
N LEU A 123 3.20 1.56 0.05
CA LEU A 123 2.12 0.75 -0.54
C LEU A 123 2.07 0.87 -2.06
N GLY A 124 2.22 2.08 -2.61
CA GLY A 124 2.19 2.29 -4.06
C GLY A 124 3.44 1.80 -4.78
N ILE A 125 4.59 1.74 -4.10
CA ILE A 125 5.89 1.41 -4.69
C ILE A 125 6.16 -0.10 -4.61
N ILE A 126 5.73 -0.76 -3.54
CA ILE A 126 5.90 -2.22 -3.32
C ILE A 126 5.27 -3.05 -4.45
N VAL A 127 4.18 -2.56 -5.03
CA VAL A 127 3.40 -3.34 -5.99
C VAL A 127 4.15 -3.47 -7.33
N ASP A 128 5.03 -2.51 -7.66
CA ASP A 128 5.72 -2.45 -8.95
C ASP A 128 6.57 -3.69 -9.21
N ASP A 129 7.38 -4.13 -8.23
CA ASP A 129 8.22 -5.32 -8.36
C ASP A 129 7.37 -6.57 -8.65
N ALA A 130 6.25 -6.69 -7.93
CA ALA A 130 5.34 -7.80 -8.03
C ALA A 130 4.64 -7.86 -9.40
N ILE A 131 4.22 -6.71 -9.93
CA ILE A 131 3.60 -6.58 -11.25
C ILE A 131 4.58 -7.02 -12.34
N VAL A 132 5.82 -6.51 -12.32
CA VAL A 132 6.80 -6.79 -13.39
C VAL A 132 7.11 -8.29 -13.49
N VAL A 133 7.26 -8.98 -12.35
CA VAL A 133 7.52 -10.43 -12.33
C VAL A 133 6.33 -11.22 -12.86
N ILE A 134 5.10 -10.88 -12.45
CA ILE A 134 3.89 -11.60 -12.88
C ILE A 134 3.58 -11.33 -14.36
N GLU A 135 3.66 -10.07 -14.81
CA GLU A 135 3.42 -9.71 -16.20
C GLU A 135 4.45 -10.38 -17.13
N ASN A 136 5.72 -10.42 -16.73
CA ASN A 136 6.72 -11.14 -17.53
C ASN A 136 6.47 -12.65 -17.54
N THR A 137 6.04 -13.23 -16.42
CA THR A 137 5.66 -14.65 -16.35
C THR A 137 4.47 -14.93 -17.27
N HIS A 138 3.48 -14.05 -17.28
CA HIS A 138 2.33 -14.09 -18.18
C HIS A 138 2.75 -14.00 -19.64
N ARG A 139 3.59 -13.03 -20.00
CA ARG A 139 4.13 -12.88 -21.36
C ARG A 139 4.84 -14.15 -21.84
N ILE A 140 5.79 -14.69 -21.07
CA ILE A 140 6.55 -15.89 -21.46
C ILE A 140 5.65 -17.12 -21.57
N PHE A 141 4.65 -17.25 -20.69
CA PHE A 141 3.70 -18.36 -20.75
C PHE A 141 2.81 -18.30 -22.00
N VAL A 142 2.28 -17.12 -22.32
CA VAL A 142 1.43 -16.89 -23.50
C VAL A 142 2.24 -17.05 -24.79
N ASP A 143 3.45 -16.46 -24.87
CA ASP A 143 4.35 -16.59 -26.01
C ASP A 143 4.82 -18.03 -26.21
N GLY A 144 4.94 -18.79 -25.13
CA GLY A 144 5.27 -20.21 -25.12
C GLY A 144 4.17 -21.12 -25.69
N LYS A 145 2.96 -20.59 -25.96
CA LYS A 145 1.81 -21.31 -26.57
C LYS A 145 1.55 -22.71 -25.97
N GLY A 146 1.77 -22.88 -24.67
CA GLY A 146 1.56 -24.15 -23.97
C GLY A 146 2.66 -25.21 -24.15
N THR A 147 3.78 -24.89 -24.81
CA THR A 147 4.94 -25.80 -24.91
C THR A 147 5.87 -25.74 -23.69
N ILE A 148 5.84 -24.63 -22.96
CA ILE A 148 6.66 -24.40 -21.78
C ILE A 148 5.77 -24.59 -20.55
N PRO A 149 6.12 -25.51 -19.63
CA PRO A 149 5.38 -25.65 -18.39
C PRO A 149 5.56 -24.39 -17.54
N VAL A 150 4.51 -23.99 -16.80
CA VAL A 150 4.45 -22.71 -16.07
C VAL A 150 5.63 -22.56 -15.10
N ASN A 151 6.11 -23.67 -14.52
CA ASN A 151 7.30 -23.67 -13.65
C ASN A 151 8.57 -23.16 -14.34
N THR A 152 8.77 -23.53 -15.60
CA THR A 152 9.91 -23.11 -16.41
C THR A 152 9.72 -21.67 -16.91
N ALA A 153 8.48 -21.31 -17.26
CA ALA A 153 8.14 -19.93 -17.61
C ALA A 153 8.41 -18.97 -16.44
N ALA A 154 7.96 -19.30 -15.23
CA ALA A 154 8.18 -18.49 -14.02
C ALA A 154 9.66 -18.37 -13.65
N LYS A 155 10.44 -19.45 -13.74
CA LYS A 155 11.89 -19.41 -13.50
C LYS A 155 12.61 -18.52 -14.50
N ARG A 156 12.27 -18.64 -15.79
CA ARG A 156 12.86 -17.82 -16.86
C ARG A 156 12.46 -16.35 -16.71
N ALA A 157 11.20 -16.09 -16.38
CA ALA A 157 10.67 -14.75 -16.19
C ALA A 157 11.38 -14.03 -15.04
N ALA A 158 11.48 -14.68 -13.88
CA ALA A 158 12.19 -14.16 -12.71
C ALA A 158 13.66 -13.85 -13.03
N GLY A 159 14.35 -14.72 -13.78
CA GLY A 159 15.72 -14.49 -14.20
C GLY A 159 15.90 -13.29 -15.16
N GLU A 160 14.96 -13.09 -16.09
CA GLU A 160 15.03 -12.00 -17.07
C GLU A 160 14.82 -10.62 -16.42
N VAL A 161 13.89 -10.51 -15.46
CA VAL A 161 13.56 -9.21 -14.85
C VAL A 161 14.33 -8.90 -13.56
N PHE A 162 15.15 -9.82 -13.06
CA PHE A 162 15.89 -9.60 -11.80
C PHE A 162 16.75 -8.33 -11.81
N VAL A 163 17.59 -8.16 -12.83
CA VAL A 163 18.50 -7.00 -12.91
C VAL A 163 17.73 -5.69 -13.10
N PRO A 164 16.76 -5.57 -14.03
CA PRO A 164 15.94 -4.37 -14.16
C PRO A 164 15.17 -4.00 -12.89
N VAL A 165 14.56 -4.98 -12.22
CA VAL A 165 13.76 -4.74 -11.01
C VAL A 165 14.68 -4.30 -9.87
N LEU A 166 15.78 -5.00 -9.60
CA LEU A 166 16.77 -4.59 -8.60
C LEU A 166 17.30 -3.18 -8.84
N ALA A 167 17.65 -2.85 -10.09
CA ALA A 167 18.11 -1.51 -10.46
C ALA A 167 17.03 -0.44 -10.25
N GLY A 168 15.77 -0.76 -10.57
CA GLY A 168 14.61 0.07 -10.30
C GLY A 168 14.44 0.34 -8.81
N THR A 169 14.42 -0.72 -7.98
CA THR A 169 14.32 -0.61 -6.51
C THR A 169 15.46 0.24 -5.94
N LEU A 170 16.71 0.00 -6.34
CA LEU A 170 17.85 0.80 -5.86
C LEU A 170 17.72 2.28 -6.26
N THR A 171 17.21 2.56 -7.45
CA THR A 171 16.95 3.94 -7.91
C THR A 171 15.85 4.62 -7.09
N THR A 172 14.79 3.88 -6.71
CA THR A 172 13.75 4.40 -5.81
C THR A 172 14.28 4.66 -4.39
N LEU A 173 15.26 3.89 -3.93
CA LEU A 173 15.88 4.05 -2.62
C LEU A 173 16.94 5.16 -2.58
N ALA A 174 17.59 5.46 -3.70
CA ALA A 174 18.71 6.40 -3.75
C ALA A 174 18.40 7.80 -3.15
N PRO A 175 17.23 8.42 -3.40
CA PRO A 175 16.88 9.71 -2.78
C PRO A 175 16.69 9.65 -1.26
N PHE A 176 16.33 8.48 -0.71
CA PHE A 176 16.07 8.30 0.72
C PHE A 176 17.35 8.05 1.52
N PHE A 177 18.42 7.60 0.87
CA PHE A 177 19.68 7.29 1.53
C PHE A 177 20.34 8.52 2.18
N PRO A 178 20.46 9.69 1.52
CA PRO A 178 20.98 10.91 2.16
C PRO A 178 20.13 11.38 3.35
N LEU A 179 18.81 11.12 3.33
CA LEU A 179 17.89 11.53 4.38
C LEU A 179 18.16 10.82 5.71
N LEU A 180 18.80 9.64 5.69
CA LEU A 180 19.25 8.93 6.89
C LEU A 180 20.30 9.71 7.69
N PHE A 181 21.09 10.53 7.02
CA PHE A 181 22.20 11.27 7.63
C PHE A 181 21.83 12.71 7.99
N TRP A 182 20.54 13.06 7.96
CA TRP A 182 20.09 14.41 8.26
C TRP A 182 20.32 14.76 9.74
N PRO A 183 21.10 15.81 10.07
CA PRO A 183 21.40 16.16 11.45
C PRO A 183 20.28 16.97 12.14
N GLY A 184 20.26 16.95 13.48
CA GLY A 184 19.38 17.76 14.30
C GLY A 184 18.10 17.04 14.78
N ILE A 185 17.24 17.77 15.48
CA ILE A 185 16.00 17.22 16.08
C ILE A 185 15.05 16.71 14.99
N ILE A 186 14.92 17.47 13.90
CA ILE A 186 14.09 17.12 12.75
C ILE A 186 14.61 15.86 12.07
N GLY A 187 15.93 15.74 11.91
CA GLY A 187 16.56 14.54 11.35
C GLY A 187 16.22 13.30 12.16
N ARG A 188 16.37 13.35 13.50
CA ARG A 188 16.00 12.22 14.38
C ARG A 188 14.54 11.80 14.27
N PHE A 189 13.63 12.74 13.98
CA PHE A 189 12.22 12.43 13.73
C PHE A 189 11.98 11.88 12.32
N MET A 190 12.68 12.42 11.32
CA MET A 190 12.51 12.04 9.92
C MET A 190 13.18 10.72 9.55
N VAL A 191 14.25 10.31 10.25
CA VAL A 191 15.01 9.07 9.98
C VAL A 191 14.11 7.82 9.96
N TYR A 192 13.03 7.77 10.73
CA TYR A 192 12.10 6.64 10.73
C TYR A 192 11.44 6.39 9.36
N LEU A 193 11.21 7.44 8.56
CA LEU A 193 10.58 7.34 7.25
C LEU A 193 11.45 6.62 6.21
N PRO A 194 12.66 7.12 5.85
CA PRO A 194 13.52 6.47 4.87
C PRO A 194 13.96 5.08 5.33
N THR A 195 14.21 4.88 6.63
CA THR A 195 14.56 3.56 7.15
C THR A 195 13.45 2.55 6.87
N MET A 196 12.20 2.86 7.24
CA MET A 196 11.09 1.96 6.98
C MET A 196 10.84 1.71 5.49
N LEU A 197 11.00 2.72 4.63
CA LEU A 197 10.90 2.52 3.19
C LEU A 197 11.97 1.58 2.64
N ILE A 198 13.22 1.70 3.11
CA ILE A 198 14.30 0.80 2.71
C ILE A 198 13.97 -0.66 3.08
N PHE A 199 13.54 -0.90 4.32
CA PHE A 199 13.14 -2.25 4.74
C PHE A 199 11.94 -2.77 3.96
N THR A 200 10.96 -1.92 3.71
CA THR A 200 9.72 -2.30 3.03
C THR A 200 9.96 -2.62 1.55
N LEU A 201 10.79 -1.85 0.85
CA LEU A 201 11.14 -2.09 -0.54
C LEU A 201 12.13 -3.25 -0.71
N ALA A 202 13.06 -3.44 0.23
CA ALA A 202 13.89 -4.64 0.24
C ALA A 202 13.06 -5.92 0.49
N ALA A 203 12.09 -5.84 1.41
CA ALA A 203 11.14 -6.93 1.64
C ALA A 203 10.22 -7.18 0.43
N SER A 204 9.80 -6.12 -0.26
CA SER A 204 9.06 -6.20 -1.54
C SER A 204 9.82 -7.02 -2.56
N LEU A 205 11.08 -6.66 -2.81
CA LEU A 205 11.95 -7.36 -3.76
C LEU A 205 12.07 -8.86 -3.40
N LEU A 206 12.30 -9.18 -2.12
CA LEU A 206 12.41 -10.56 -1.66
C LEU A 206 11.11 -11.34 -1.91
N VAL A 207 9.97 -10.77 -1.53
CA VAL A 207 8.66 -11.41 -1.72
C VAL A 207 8.35 -11.57 -3.21
N ALA A 208 8.65 -10.56 -4.04
CA ALA A 208 8.40 -10.58 -5.48
C ALA A 208 9.17 -11.70 -6.19
N PHE A 209 10.39 -12.04 -5.76
CA PHE A 209 11.17 -13.11 -6.40
C PHE A 209 10.98 -14.50 -5.78
N ILE A 210 10.55 -14.59 -4.53
CA ILE A 210 10.35 -15.89 -3.85
C ILE A 210 8.90 -16.34 -3.93
N MET A 211 7.94 -15.47 -3.62
CA MET A 211 6.53 -15.84 -3.47
C MET A 211 5.76 -15.71 -4.78
N ASN A 212 5.98 -14.64 -5.56
CA ASN A 212 5.16 -14.41 -6.75
C ASN A 212 5.34 -15.48 -7.84
N PRO A 213 6.54 -16.01 -8.11
CA PRO A 213 6.68 -17.13 -9.05
C PRO A 213 5.92 -18.38 -8.58
N VAL A 214 5.84 -18.63 -7.27
CA VAL A 214 5.07 -19.75 -6.71
C VAL A 214 3.58 -19.55 -6.95
N PHE A 215 3.06 -18.34 -6.68
CA PHE A 215 1.67 -18.01 -6.99
C PHE A 215 1.39 -18.10 -8.51
N ALA A 216 2.30 -17.60 -9.36
CA ALA A 216 2.15 -17.69 -10.81
C ALA A 216 2.01 -19.15 -11.28
N VAL A 217 2.83 -20.06 -10.75
CA VAL A 217 2.82 -21.48 -11.12
C VAL A 217 1.53 -22.18 -10.71
N ASP A 218 1.03 -21.93 -9.51
CA ASP A 218 -0.18 -22.59 -9.03
C ASP A 218 -1.44 -22.10 -9.79
N PHE A 219 -1.48 -20.81 -10.14
CA PHE A 219 -2.70 -20.20 -10.68
C PHE A 219 -2.74 -20.08 -12.21
N MET A 220 -1.60 -19.96 -12.90
CA MET A 220 -1.58 -19.90 -14.38
C MET A 220 -1.69 -21.27 -15.05
N ASN A 221 -1.64 -22.37 -14.29
CA ASN A 221 -1.86 -23.73 -14.79
C ASN A 221 -3.33 -24.03 -15.14
N HIS A 222 -4.24 -23.05 -15.03
CA HIS A 222 -5.62 -23.23 -15.46
C HIS A 222 -5.69 -23.01 -16.98
N PRO A 223 -6.06 -24.04 -17.77
CA PRO A 223 -6.17 -23.88 -19.21
C PRO A 223 -7.18 -22.76 -19.52
N GLU A 224 -6.76 -21.77 -20.31
CA GLU A 224 -7.65 -20.76 -20.91
C GLU A 224 -8.59 -21.37 -21.98
N GLY A 225 -8.97 -22.63 -21.82
CA GLY A 225 -9.84 -23.38 -22.69
C GLY A 225 -11.17 -23.64 -22.02
N VAL A 226 -12.23 -23.05 -22.57
CA VAL A 226 -13.66 -23.22 -22.25
C VAL A 226 -14.18 -22.26 -21.17
N LYS A 227 -14.58 -21.06 -21.60
CA LYS A 227 -15.47 -20.18 -20.81
C LYS A 227 -16.78 -20.92 -20.52
N GLU A 228 -16.95 -21.42 -19.30
CA GLU A 228 -18.25 -21.93 -18.84
C GLU A 228 -19.32 -20.83 -18.98
N LYS A 229 -20.55 -21.18 -19.39
CA LYS A 229 -21.65 -20.20 -19.51
C LYS A 229 -21.81 -19.40 -18.21
N LYS A 230 -22.11 -18.09 -18.30
CA LYS A 230 -22.24 -17.18 -17.13
C LYS A 230 -23.17 -17.72 -16.03
N SER A 231 -24.17 -18.54 -16.39
CA SER A 231 -25.12 -19.21 -15.49
C SER A 231 -24.60 -20.48 -14.79
N ALA A 232 -23.40 -20.99 -15.10
CA ALA A 232 -22.87 -22.23 -14.55
C ALA A 232 -22.57 -22.14 -13.05
N ILE A 233 -22.28 -20.93 -12.54
CA ILE A 233 -21.99 -20.69 -11.11
C ILE A 233 -23.20 -21.02 -10.23
N PHE A 234 -24.41 -20.62 -10.65
CA PHE A 234 -25.66 -20.92 -9.93
C PHE A 234 -26.02 -22.42 -9.94
N LYS A 235 -25.37 -23.21 -10.79
CA LYS A 235 -25.55 -24.67 -10.84
C LYS A 235 -24.56 -25.42 -9.96
N LYS A 236 -23.50 -24.77 -9.46
CA LYS A 236 -22.53 -25.42 -8.58
C LYS A 236 -23.12 -25.50 -7.16
N PRO A 237 -23.18 -26.69 -6.53
CA PRO A 237 -23.75 -26.85 -5.20
C PRO A 237 -23.01 -26.01 -4.15
N VAL A 238 -21.71 -25.81 -4.36
CA VAL A 238 -20.85 -24.95 -3.53
C VAL A 238 -21.40 -23.52 -3.40
N PHE A 239 -21.99 -22.95 -4.46
CA PHE A 239 -22.56 -21.59 -4.42
C PHE A 239 -23.68 -21.49 -3.36
N TRP A 240 -24.61 -22.44 -3.39
CA TRP A 240 -25.75 -22.47 -2.46
C TRP A 240 -25.36 -22.91 -1.05
N ILE A 241 -24.36 -23.80 -0.93
CA ILE A 241 -23.82 -24.22 0.38
C ILE A 241 -23.17 -23.02 1.10
N VAL A 242 -22.39 -22.20 0.38
CA VAL A 242 -21.71 -21.04 0.99
C VAL A 242 -22.71 -19.95 1.39
N ILE A 243 -23.73 -19.69 0.58
CA ILE A 243 -24.82 -18.76 0.94
C ILE A 243 -25.61 -19.29 2.15
N GLY A 244 -25.98 -20.57 2.13
CA GLY A 244 -26.69 -21.21 3.24
C GLY A 244 -25.90 -21.19 4.54
N LEU A 245 -24.58 -21.44 4.47
CA LEU A 245 -23.67 -21.34 5.60
C LEU A 245 -23.53 -19.90 6.10
N GLY A 246 -23.47 -18.92 5.20
CA GLY A 246 -23.42 -17.49 5.55
C GLY A 246 -24.66 -17.05 6.32
N ILE A 247 -25.85 -17.43 5.84
CA ILE A 247 -27.13 -17.14 6.51
C ILE A 247 -27.21 -17.86 7.87
N LEU A 248 -26.78 -19.13 7.93
CA LEU A 248 -26.79 -19.91 9.16
C LEU A 248 -25.84 -19.34 10.22
N LEU A 249 -24.65 -18.86 9.83
CA LEU A 249 -23.71 -18.21 10.74
C LEU A 249 -24.21 -16.85 11.22
N ASP A 250 -24.94 -16.10 10.39
CA ASP A 250 -25.57 -14.84 10.78
C ASP A 250 -26.67 -15.09 11.85
N VAL A 251 -27.51 -16.11 11.63
CA VAL A 251 -28.56 -16.53 12.58
C VAL A 251 -27.99 -17.09 13.89
N LEU A 252 -26.84 -17.77 13.86
CA LEU A 252 -26.15 -18.31 15.04
C LEU A 252 -25.38 -17.23 15.85
N GLY A 253 -25.47 -15.96 15.48
CA GLY A 253 -24.87 -14.84 16.20
C GLY A 253 -23.44 -14.48 15.78
N ALA A 254 -22.87 -15.17 14.78
CA ALA A 254 -21.58 -14.82 14.16
C ALA A 254 -21.81 -13.88 12.95
N THR A 255 -22.48 -12.74 13.20
CA THR A 255 -22.98 -11.83 12.16
C THR A 255 -21.91 -11.28 11.23
N PHE A 256 -20.70 -11.04 11.75
CA PHE A 256 -19.57 -10.59 10.92
C PHE A 256 -19.17 -11.65 9.87
N MET A 257 -19.00 -12.91 10.28
CA MET A 257 -18.61 -14.00 9.39
C MET A 257 -19.71 -14.36 8.39
N GLY A 258 -20.99 -14.31 8.81
CA GLY A 258 -22.13 -14.51 7.92
C GLY A 258 -22.19 -13.46 6.81
N ASN A 259 -22.13 -12.17 7.19
CA ASN A 259 -22.13 -11.05 6.25
C ASN A 259 -20.90 -11.07 5.32
N LEU A 260 -19.73 -11.43 5.82
CA LEU A 260 -18.50 -11.56 5.03
C LEU A 260 -18.66 -12.61 3.91
N LEU A 261 -19.21 -13.78 4.23
CA LEU A 261 -19.43 -14.84 3.24
C LEU A 261 -20.43 -14.42 2.16
N ILE A 262 -21.54 -13.78 2.56
CA ILE A 262 -22.54 -13.27 1.62
C ILE A 262 -21.92 -12.19 0.71
N PHE A 263 -21.12 -11.28 1.28
CA PHE A 263 -20.40 -10.26 0.53
C PHE A 263 -19.44 -10.86 -0.51
N PHE A 264 -18.66 -11.88 -0.16
CA PHE A 264 -17.81 -12.59 -1.12
C PHE A 264 -18.62 -13.24 -2.25
N MET A 265 -19.78 -13.82 -1.94
CA MET A 265 -20.64 -14.41 -2.97
C MET A 265 -21.22 -13.35 -3.92
N ILE A 266 -21.64 -12.19 -3.38
CA ILE A 266 -22.05 -11.04 -4.20
C ILE A 266 -20.90 -10.56 -5.07
N LEU A 267 -19.69 -10.45 -4.52
CA LEU A 267 -18.50 -10.08 -5.29
C LEU A 267 -18.21 -11.08 -6.41
N VAL A 268 -18.34 -12.38 -6.18
CA VAL A 268 -18.15 -13.41 -7.23
C VAL A 268 -19.18 -13.25 -8.36
N VAL A 269 -20.44 -12.97 -8.02
CA VAL A 269 -21.48 -12.70 -9.02
C VAL A 269 -21.20 -11.40 -9.77
N LEU A 270 -20.90 -10.31 -9.06
CA LEU A 270 -20.54 -9.02 -9.63
C LEU A 270 -19.33 -9.15 -10.57
N ASN A 271 -18.35 -9.95 -10.14
CA ASN A 271 -17.15 -10.23 -10.91
C ASN A 271 -17.48 -10.88 -12.25
N ARG A 272 -18.27 -11.95 -12.22
CA ARG A 272 -18.63 -12.71 -13.43
C ARG A 272 -19.50 -11.92 -14.42
N TYR A 273 -20.39 -11.08 -13.92
CA TYR A 273 -21.40 -10.41 -14.75
C TYR A 273 -21.00 -9.01 -15.19
N VAL A 274 -20.25 -8.26 -14.38
CA VAL A 274 -19.92 -6.86 -14.64
C VAL A 274 -18.43 -6.67 -14.81
N ILE A 275 -17.62 -7.16 -13.85
CA ILE A 275 -16.19 -6.85 -13.82
C ILE A 275 -15.45 -7.53 -14.98
N ASP A 276 -15.69 -8.82 -15.24
CA ASP A 276 -15.01 -9.58 -16.31
C ASP A 276 -15.27 -8.96 -17.70
N ASP A 277 -16.52 -8.56 -17.98
CA ASP A 277 -16.86 -7.87 -19.23
C ASP A 277 -16.20 -6.48 -19.32
N ALA A 278 -16.14 -5.75 -18.20
CA ALA A 278 -15.50 -4.44 -18.12
C ALA A 278 -13.97 -4.54 -18.34
N ILE A 279 -13.32 -5.52 -17.72
CA ILE A 279 -11.89 -5.83 -17.91
C ILE A 279 -11.63 -6.18 -19.37
N HIS A 280 -12.42 -7.09 -19.94
CA HIS A 280 -12.24 -7.52 -21.33
C HIS A 280 -12.44 -6.35 -22.32
N SER A 281 -13.41 -5.48 -22.08
CA SER A 281 -13.59 -4.26 -22.89
C SER A 281 -12.43 -3.29 -22.72
N PHE A 282 -11.91 -3.12 -21.51
CA PHE A 282 -10.75 -2.26 -21.25
C PHE A 282 -9.50 -2.80 -21.97
N GLN A 283 -9.17 -4.08 -21.79
CA GLN A 283 -8.00 -4.73 -22.38
C GLN A 283 -8.02 -4.77 -23.92
N ASN A 284 -9.20 -4.94 -24.54
CA ASN A 284 -9.29 -5.07 -26.01
C ASN A 284 -9.58 -3.75 -26.75
N ARG A 285 -10.11 -2.73 -26.06
CA ARG A 285 -10.49 -1.46 -26.72
C ARG A 285 -9.73 -0.26 -26.18
N VAL A 286 -9.69 -0.10 -24.86
CA VAL A 286 -9.11 1.09 -24.22
C VAL A 286 -7.59 1.01 -24.21
N LEU A 287 -7.04 -0.11 -23.73
CA LEU A 287 -5.59 -0.31 -23.63
C LEU A 287 -4.88 -0.19 -25.00
N PRO A 288 -5.34 -0.87 -26.08
CA PRO A 288 -4.68 -0.76 -27.37
C PRO A 288 -4.84 0.63 -27.99
N ALA A 289 -5.96 1.33 -27.73
CA ALA A 289 -6.14 2.71 -28.18
C ALA A 289 -5.14 3.67 -27.51
N ILE A 290 -4.88 3.49 -26.21
CA ILE A 290 -3.86 4.26 -25.48
C ILE A 290 -2.47 3.94 -26.04
N MET A 291 -2.14 2.66 -26.23
CA MET A 291 -0.86 2.23 -26.79
C MET A 291 -0.63 2.79 -28.20
N ASN A 292 -1.62 2.72 -29.09
CA ASN A 292 -1.53 3.24 -30.45
C ASN A 292 -1.33 4.75 -30.48
N ARG A 293 -2.01 5.49 -29.57
CA ARG A 293 -1.79 6.94 -29.43
C ARG A 293 -0.38 7.26 -28.94
N TYR A 294 0.09 6.53 -27.94
CA TYR A 294 1.44 6.69 -27.41
C TYR A 294 2.50 6.38 -28.48
N GLU A 295 2.34 5.29 -29.22
CA GLU A 295 3.21 4.93 -30.34
C GLU A 295 3.22 6.01 -31.43
N THR A 296 2.04 6.51 -31.80
CA THR A 296 1.90 7.59 -32.78
C THR A 296 2.61 8.86 -32.31
N LEU A 297 2.50 9.18 -31.02
CA LEU A 297 3.16 10.33 -30.41
C LEU A 297 4.68 10.16 -30.44
N ILE A 298 5.22 8.98 -30.10
CA ILE A 298 6.67 8.71 -30.20
C ILE A 298 7.16 8.83 -31.64
N ARG A 299 6.46 8.19 -32.59
CA ARG A 299 6.80 8.27 -34.03
C ARG A 299 6.77 9.72 -34.53
N TRP A 300 5.81 10.51 -34.05
CA TRP A 300 5.73 11.94 -34.35
C TRP A 300 6.90 12.74 -33.75
N SER A 301 7.27 12.43 -32.49
CA SER A 301 8.34 13.09 -31.73
C SER A 301 9.72 12.82 -32.30
N LEU A 302 9.97 11.60 -32.81
CA LEU A 302 11.27 11.18 -33.34
C LEU A 302 11.53 11.62 -34.79
N LYS A 303 10.59 12.33 -35.45
CA LYS A 303 10.71 12.71 -36.86
C LYS A 303 11.36 14.08 -37.05
N GLY A 304 12.47 14.13 -37.79
CA GLY A 304 13.14 15.35 -38.23
C GLY A 304 13.76 16.13 -37.06
N TRP A 305 13.56 17.45 -37.02
CA TRP A 305 14.08 18.35 -35.98
C TRP A 305 13.21 18.46 -34.71
N ARG A 306 12.08 17.73 -34.67
CA ARG A 306 11.14 17.74 -33.53
C ARG A 306 11.74 17.28 -32.20
N PRO A 307 12.65 16.29 -32.14
CA PRO A 307 13.31 15.92 -30.87
C PRO A 307 14.04 17.10 -30.23
N VAL A 308 14.69 17.94 -31.05
CA VAL A 308 15.44 19.12 -30.59
C VAL A 308 14.47 20.16 -30.04
N HIS A 309 13.36 20.43 -30.73
CA HIS A 309 12.33 21.33 -30.22
C HIS A 309 11.68 20.83 -28.93
N LEU A 310 11.47 19.51 -28.79
CA LEU A 310 10.96 18.92 -27.56
C LEU A 310 11.95 19.07 -26.41
N LEU A 311 13.24 18.84 -26.66
CA LEU A 311 14.30 19.01 -25.65
C LEU A 311 14.45 20.49 -25.24
N LEU A 312 14.48 21.41 -26.20
CA LEU A 312 14.48 22.85 -25.89
C LEU A 312 13.21 23.28 -25.16
N GLY A 313 12.06 22.68 -25.51
CA GLY A 313 10.79 22.89 -24.83
C GLY A 313 10.80 22.41 -23.38
N THR A 314 11.37 21.23 -23.08
CA THR A 314 11.48 20.73 -21.70
C THR A 314 12.43 21.58 -20.86
N VAL A 315 13.57 22.00 -21.41
CA VAL A 315 14.49 22.94 -20.73
C VAL A 315 13.82 24.30 -20.52
N GLY A 316 13.10 24.81 -21.52
CA GLY A 316 12.35 26.06 -21.41
C GLY A 316 11.25 26.01 -20.36
N LEU A 317 10.49 24.90 -20.30
CA LEU A 317 9.49 24.65 -19.27
C LEU A 317 10.09 24.57 -17.87
N LEU A 318 11.28 23.95 -17.72
CA LEU A 318 11.99 23.90 -16.44
C LEU A 318 12.35 25.31 -15.96
N ILE A 319 12.94 26.14 -16.83
CA ILE A 319 13.31 27.51 -16.51
C ILE A 319 12.05 28.33 -16.15
N LEU A 320 10.99 28.19 -16.93
CA LEU A 320 9.71 28.86 -16.70
C LEU A 320 9.08 28.43 -15.36
N ALA A 321 9.12 27.14 -15.03
CA ALA A 321 8.62 26.63 -13.76
C ALA A 321 9.40 27.22 -12.57
N ILE A 322 10.74 27.26 -12.66
CA ILE A 322 11.59 27.88 -11.63
C ILE A 322 11.29 29.37 -11.49
N ALA A 323 11.13 30.10 -12.61
CA ALA A 323 10.81 31.51 -12.61
C ALA A 323 9.45 31.80 -11.98
N ILE A 324 8.41 31.03 -12.35
CA ILE A 324 7.07 31.16 -11.76
C ILE A 324 7.10 30.84 -10.26
N PHE A 325 7.81 29.80 -9.84
CA PHE A 325 7.95 29.47 -8.42
C PHE A 325 8.64 30.61 -7.66
N GLY A 326 9.75 31.13 -8.18
CA GLY A 326 10.47 32.26 -7.57
C GLY A 326 9.61 33.51 -7.45
N ILE A 327 8.86 33.87 -8.50
CA ILE A 327 7.92 35.00 -8.48
C ILE A 327 6.77 34.75 -7.48
N SER A 328 6.28 33.51 -7.41
CA SER A 328 5.19 33.15 -6.48
C SER A 328 5.62 33.20 -5.01
N VAL A 329 6.90 32.90 -4.73
CA VAL A 329 7.47 33.03 -3.39
C VAL A 329 7.73 34.51 -3.07
N SER A 330 8.28 35.29 -4.00
CA SER A 330 8.57 36.72 -3.77
C SER A 330 7.32 37.59 -3.63
N SER A 331 6.25 37.24 -4.36
CA SER A 331 4.93 37.88 -4.24
C SER A 331 4.14 37.48 -2.98
N GLY A 332 4.68 36.58 -2.15
CA GLY A 332 4.02 36.11 -0.92
C GLY A 332 2.80 35.21 -1.17
N ARG A 333 2.54 34.79 -2.42
CA ARG A 333 1.42 33.90 -2.78
C ARG A 333 1.60 32.50 -2.19
N VAL A 334 2.83 32.04 -2.03
CA VAL A 334 3.16 30.73 -1.44
C VAL A 334 3.92 30.95 -0.14
N GLY A 335 3.25 30.70 0.99
CA GLY A 335 3.88 30.74 2.31
C GLY A 335 4.77 29.51 2.52
N ILE A 336 6.02 29.73 2.95
CA ILE A 336 6.93 28.66 3.34
C ILE A 336 6.61 28.29 4.79
N ALA A 337 5.74 27.31 5.00
CA ALA A 337 5.47 26.73 6.30
C ALA A 337 6.22 25.40 6.44
N PHE A 338 7.04 25.26 7.49
CA PHE A 338 7.80 24.03 7.75
C PHE A 338 6.92 22.85 8.16
N PHE A 339 5.82 23.12 8.87
CA PHE A 339 4.80 22.13 9.21
C PHE A 339 3.42 22.74 8.99
N PRO A 340 2.45 21.97 8.46
CA PRO A 340 1.07 22.41 8.43
C PRO A 340 0.59 22.57 9.88
N LYS A 341 0.13 23.77 10.23
CA LYS A 341 -0.53 24.00 11.52
C LYS A 341 -1.96 23.47 11.38
N GLY A 342 -2.29 22.41 12.11
CA GLY A 342 -3.68 21.98 12.27
C GLY A 342 -4.40 22.87 13.27
N ASP A 343 -5.73 22.89 13.20
CA ASP A 343 -6.54 23.63 14.16
C ASP A 343 -6.32 23.08 15.59
N PRO A 344 -5.97 23.95 16.56
CA PRO A 344 -5.68 23.50 17.90
C PRO A 344 -6.97 23.10 18.63
N ASN A 345 -7.16 21.82 18.97
CA ASN A 345 -8.27 21.42 19.88
C ASN A 345 -8.25 22.12 21.26
N GLN A 346 -7.13 22.75 21.64
CA GLN A 346 -6.98 23.40 22.93
C GLN A 346 -6.32 24.75 22.72
N ILE A 347 -6.96 25.78 23.25
CA ILE A 347 -6.44 27.14 23.27
C ILE A 347 -5.87 27.38 24.66
N TYR A 348 -4.58 27.68 24.74
CA TYR A 348 -3.97 28.16 25.97
C TYR A 348 -4.28 29.65 26.09
N VAL A 349 -5.15 30.01 27.03
CA VAL A 349 -5.36 31.40 27.44
C VAL A 349 -4.48 31.65 28.65
N TYR A 350 -3.44 32.47 28.48
CA TYR A 350 -2.51 32.86 29.54
C TYR A 350 -3.06 34.03 30.35
#